data_AF-A0A7Y7YEE8-F1
#
_entry.id   AF-A0A7Y7YEE8-F1
#
_cell.length_a   1.000
_cell.length_b   1.000
_cell.length_c   1.000
_cell.angle_alpha   90.00
_cell.angle_beta   90.00
_cell.angle_gamma   90.00
#
_symmetry.space_group_name_H-M   'P 1'
#
loop_
_entity.id
_entity.type
_entity.pdbx_description
1 polymer ?
#
loop_
_entity_poly.entity_id
_entity_poly.type
_entity_poly.pdbx_seq_one_letter_code
_entity_poly.pdbx_strand_id
1 'polypeptide(L)'
;MRNYLNSLRPSQPDPRLQSRTNNSNAVARASTSTAAQPVNNPSTRHLQHFAKMTAQNIKANALLNSDNNEVPIHYKNPGEILAAIDRNIEQTAKDWGCSKQDVEAMLGSSKRFNAPVCGVTANNVMKLFLDSSQRSYSFEHGQPLSLSQLKQQLASLPADRNFILRVNDEAMGHAYVIDLPASNKPQRDAFLYQSDLGDGATRPLRLEDWMSRQAERPIPLGEVVRHFDNMTERKADVQHLARLFDIDGNPAMLRPERLNNKNGFNFQLEEYSLKNLEKNMKAVTANCAS
;
A
#
# COMPACT_ATOMS: atom_id res chain seq x y z
N MET A 1 -26.28 7.55 48.89
CA MET A 1 -26.73 6.27 49.47
C MET A 1 -26.83 5.27 48.32
N ARG A 2 -26.08 4.17 48.18
CA ARG A 2 -25.36 3.28 49.10
C ARG A 2 -23.94 3.00 48.57
N ASN A 3 -23.00 2.84 49.52
CA ASN A 3 -21.66 2.26 49.36
C ASN A 3 -21.74 0.74 49.11
N TYR A 4 -20.69 0.13 48.54
CA TYR A 4 -19.85 -0.83 49.27
C TYR A 4 -18.51 -1.09 48.54
N LEU A 5 -17.49 -1.18 49.38
CA LEU A 5 -16.06 -1.36 49.13
C LEU A 5 -15.67 -2.85 49.01
N ASN A 6 -14.52 -3.06 48.34
CA ASN A 6 -13.50 -4.10 48.58
C ASN A 6 -13.82 -5.59 48.33
N SER A 7 -12.99 -6.24 47.50
CA SER A 7 -11.93 -7.12 48.01
C SER A 7 -10.88 -7.47 46.94
N LEU A 8 -9.63 -7.22 47.31
CA LEU A 8 -8.40 -7.73 46.69
C LEU A 8 -8.14 -9.15 47.21
N ARG A 9 -7.73 -10.10 46.35
CA ARG A 9 -6.42 -10.81 46.47
C ARG A 9 -6.21 -11.91 45.40
N PRO A 10 -4.94 -12.28 45.14
CA PRO A 10 -4.48 -13.12 44.04
C PRO A 10 -4.38 -14.61 44.43
N SER A 11 -4.42 -15.51 43.43
CA SER A 11 -4.06 -16.92 43.60
C SER A 11 -2.80 -17.25 42.77
N GLN A 12 -1.72 -17.58 43.48
CA GLN A 12 -0.55 -18.28 42.95
C GLN A 12 -0.77 -19.82 42.99
N PRO A 13 0.01 -20.60 42.22
CA PRO A 13 -0.25 -22.01 41.93
C PRO A 13 0.39 -22.94 42.95
N ASP A 14 -0.15 -24.16 43.12
CA ASP A 14 0.53 -25.25 43.83
C ASP A 14 0.58 -26.53 42.97
N PRO A 15 1.71 -27.29 42.96
CA PRO A 15 2.03 -28.32 41.99
C PRO A 15 1.87 -29.76 42.54
N ARG A 16 2.08 -30.72 41.63
CA ARG A 16 2.41 -32.15 41.83
C ARG A 16 1.23 -33.13 41.85
N LEU A 17 1.19 -33.95 40.78
CA LEU A 17 1.26 -35.44 40.74
C LEU A 17 0.54 -35.89 39.45
N GLN A 18 1.23 -35.95 38.33
CA GLN A 18 1.93 -37.11 37.75
C GLN A 18 1.06 -38.35 37.46
N SER A 19 1.06 -38.68 36.16
CA SER A 19 0.88 -40.01 35.53
C SER A 19 -0.55 -40.58 35.54
N ARG A 20 -1.08 -41.22 34.49
CA ARG A 20 -0.44 -41.93 33.38
C ARG A 20 -1.51 -42.24 32.30
N THR A 21 -1.04 -42.25 31.04
CA THR A 21 -1.47 -43.08 29.89
C THR A 21 -2.79 -42.87 29.15
N ASN A 22 -2.59 -42.51 27.88
CA ASN A 22 -3.21 -43.03 26.65
C ASN A 22 -4.70 -42.78 26.41
N ASN A 23 -4.97 -41.80 25.55
CA ASN A 23 -5.76 -42.12 24.35
C ASN A 23 -5.37 -41.23 23.17
N SER A 24 -5.13 -41.93 22.06
CA SER A 24 -4.95 -41.44 20.71
C SER A 24 -6.02 -40.45 20.31
N ASN A 25 -5.63 -39.22 19.99
CA ASN A 25 -6.33 -38.36 19.06
C ASN A 25 -5.29 -37.59 18.26
N ALA A 26 -5.25 -37.87 16.96
CA ALA A 26 -4.49 -37.14 15.96
C ALA A 26 -5.04 -35.71 15.90
N VAL A 27 -4.49 -34.83 16.74
CA VAL A 27 -4.61 -33.39 16.53
C VAL A 27 -3.66 -33.07 15.40
N ALA A 28 -4.23 -32.93 14.21
CA ALA A 28 -3.56 -32.31 13.08
C ALA A 28 -2.89 -31.04 13.59
N ARG A 29 -1.55 -31.04 13.61
CA ARG A 29 -0.78 -29.82 13.80
C ARG A 29 -1.23 -28.87 12.71
N ALA A 30 -1.96 -27.83 13.12
CA ALA A 30 -2.12 -26.63 12.31
C ALA A 30 -0.73 -26.25 11.83
N SER A 31 -0.54 -26.33 10.52
CA SER A 31 0.62 -25.80 9.81
C SER A 31 0.71 -24.33 10.21
N THR A 32 1.59 -24.03 11.15
CA THR A 32 2.05 -22.67 11.38
C THR A 32 2.58 -22.20 10.03
N SER A 33 1.93 -21.20 9.44
CA SER A 33 2.41 -20.58 8.20
C SER A 33 3.80 -20.07 8.50
N THR A 34 4.82 -20.77 8.02
CA THR A 34 6.18 -20.26 7.99
C THR A 34 6.12 -18.93 7.28
N ALA A 35 6.42 -17.85 8.00
CA ALA A 35 6.46 -16.51 7.43
C ALA A 35 7.31 -16.57 6.16
N ALA A 36 6.72 -16.18 5.02
CA ALA A 36 7.42 -16.24 3.75
C ALA A 36 8.72 -15.44 3.86
N GLN A 37 9.83 -16.07 3.50
CA GLN A 37 11.13 -15.43 3.56
C GLN A 37 11.15 -14.26 2.55
N PRO A 38 11.71 -13.09 2.92
CA PRO A 38 11.87 -11.98 1.99
C PRO A 38 12.56 -12.43 0.70
N VAL A 39 12.02 -12.02 -0.45
CA VAL A 39 12.58 -12.34 -1.76
C VAL A 39 13.22 -11.09 -2.34
N ASN A 40 14.45 -11.22 -2.83
CA ASN A 40 15.17 -10.13 -3.49
C ASN A 40 14.57 -9.85 -4.88
N ASN A 41 13.54 -9.00 -4.94
CA ASN A 41 12.90 -8.55 -6.17
C ASN A 41 13.47 -7.17 -6.61
N PRO A 42 14.10 -7.04 -7.79
CA PRO A 42 14.68 -5.79 -8.26
C PRO A 42 13.69 -4.60 -8.31
N SER A 43 12.46 -4.81 -8.77
CA SER A 43 11.46 -3.74 -8.84
C SER A 43 11.07 -3.24 -7.44
N THR A 44 10.91 -4.15 -6.47
CA THR A 44 10.69 -3.79 -5.06
C THR A 44 11.83 -2.94 -4.50
N ARG A 45 13.09 -3.27 -4.81
CA ARG A 45 14.25 -2.47 -4.35
C ARG A 45 14.27 -1.06 -4.92
N HIS A 46 13.88 -0.90 -6.19
CA HIS A 46 13.72 0.43 -6.79
C HIS A 46 12.66 1.25 -6.04
N LEU A 47 11.53 0.64 -5.71
CA LEU A 47 10.48 1.34 -4.96
C LEU A 47 10.87 1.61 -3.50
N GLN A 48 11.62 0.71 -2.85
CA GLN A 48 12.19 0.97 -1.51
C GLN A 48 13.14 2.17 -1.53
N HIS A 49 14.00 2.26 -2.56
CA HIS A 49 14.88 3.42 -2.72
C HIS A 49 14.07 4.70 -2.90
N PHE A 50 13.04 4.68 -3.76
CA PHE A 50 12.15 5.81 -3.94
C PHE A 50 11.43 6.21 -2.65
N ALA A 51 10.87 5.25 -1.91
CA ALA A 51 10.16 5.50 -0.66
C ALA A 51 11.07 6.10 0.43
N LYS A 52 12.32 5.64 0.51
CA LYS A 52 13.32 6.24 1.41
C LYS A 52 13.66 7.67 0.99
N MET A 53 13.85 7.90 -0.32
CA MET A 53 14.12 9.24 -0.84
C MET A 53 12.98 10.21 -0.54
N THR A 54 11.72 9.81 -0.73
CA THR A 54 10.54 10.67 -0.53
C THR A 54 10.28 11.00 0.94
N ALA A 55 10.85 10.22 1.86
CA ALA A 55 10.82 10.50 3.30
C ALA A 55 11.93 11.47 3.76
N GLN A 56 12.98 11.66 2.96
CA GLN A 56 14.20 12.37 3.36
C GLN A 56 14.51 13.61 2.49
N ASN A 57 13.95 13.69 1.28
CA ASN A 57 14.15 14.77 0.34
C ASN A 57 12.81 15.39 -0.06
N ILE A 58 12.64 16.69 0.21
CA ILE A 58 11.40 17.42 -0.05
C ILE A 58 11.03 17.46 -1.54
N LYS A 59 12.03 17.47 -2.44
CA LYS A 59 11.82 17.41 -3.90
C LYS A 59 11.24 16.04 -4.30
N ALA A 60 11.77 14.96 -3.74
CA ALA A 60 11.22 13.62 -3.96
C ALA A 60 9.82 13.49 -3.35
N ASN A 61 9.60 14.03 -2.15
CA ASN A 61 8.29 14.07 -1.52
C ASN A 61 7.25 14.81 -2.37
N ALA A 62 7.63 15.94 -2.98
CA ALA A 62 6.78 16.70 -3.90
C ALA A 62 6.46 15.91 -5.18
N LEU A 63 7.40 15.13 -5.71
CA LEU A 63 7.13 14.23 -6.83
C LEU A 63 6.11 13.14 -6.46
N LEU A 64 6.28 12.50 -5.31
CA LEU A 64 5.34 11.47 -4.82
C LEU A 64 3.94 12.05 -4.57
N ASN A 65 3.85 13.29 -4.12
CA ASN A 65 2.58 13.99 -3.88
C ASN A 65 2.04 14.75 -5.09
N SER A 66 2.69 14.65 -6.26
CA SER A 66 2.23 15.36 -7.46
C SER A 66 0.98 14.68 -8.03
N ASP A 67 -0.06 15.47 -8.26
CA ASP A 67 -1.35 15.07 -8.83
C ASP A 67 -1.47 15.36 -10.34
N ASN A 68 -0.53 16.10 -10.93
CA ASN A 68 -0.49 16.35 -12.37
C ASN A 68 -0.19 15.03 -13.12
N ASN A 69 -1.24 14.32 -13.52
CA ASN A 69 -1.11 13.02 -14.18
C ASN A 69 -0.74 13.13 -15.68
N GLU A 70 -0.78 14.32 -16.26
CA GLU A 70 -0.46 14.56 -17.67
C GLU A 70 1.04 14.49 -17.94
N VAL A 71 1.86 14.89 -16.95
CA VAL A 71 3.32 14.92 -17.07
C VAL A 71 3.93 13.60 -16.58
N PRO A 72 4.74 12.91 -17.40
CA PRO A 72 5.52 11.75 -16.97
C PRO A 72 6.41 12.06 -15.77
N ILE A 73 6.52 11.14 -14.81
CA ILE A 73 7.23 11.36 -13.54
C ILE A 73 8.70 11.78 -13.72
N HIS A 74 9.37 11.29 -14.77
CA HIS A 74 10.75 11.64 -15.09
C HIS A 74 10.91 13.03 -15.75
N TYR A 75 9.82 13.65 -16.22
CA TYR A 75 9.81 15.02 -16.73
C TYR A 75 9.29 16.04 -15.73
N LYS A 76 8.76 15.61 -14.59
CA LYS A 76 8.34 16.51 -13.52
C LYS A 76 9.56 17.26 -12.97
N ASN A 77 9.39 18.57 -12.81
CA ASN A 77 10.37 19.44 -12.14
C ASN A 77 9.93 19.69 -10.69
N PRO A 78 10.63 19.12 -9.68
CA PRO A 78 10.26 19.31 -8.28
C PRO A 78 10.30 20.77 -7.83
N GLY A 79 11.22 21.59 -8.38
CA GLY A 79 11.32 23.01 -8.04
C GLY A 79 10.08 23.79 -8.49
N GLU A 80 9.57 23.50 -9.69
CA GLU A 80 8.33 24.10 -10.20
C GLU A 80 7.11 23.66 -9.39
N ILE A 81 7.06 22.38 -8.97
CA ILE A 81 5.98 21.86 -8.11
C ILE A 81 5.98 22.60 -6.77
N LEU A 82 7.15 22.71 -6.11
CA LEU A 82 7.28 23.41 -4.83
C LEU A 82 6.91 24.89 -4.95
N ALA A 83 7.36 25.58 -6.00
CA ALA A 83 7.01 26.97 -6.26
C ALA A 83 5.52 27.15 -6.61
N ALA A 84 4.88 26.16 -7.23
CA ALA A 84 3.43 26.17 -7.45
C ALA A 84 2.66 26.02 -6.14
N ILE A 85 3.11 25.16 -5.22
CA ILE A 85 2.55 25.02 -3.87
C ILE A 85 2.66 26.35 -3.11
N ASP A 86 3.84 26.99 -3.13
CA ASP A 86 4.03 28.30 -2.49
C ASP A 86 3.05 29.32 -3.04
N ARG A 87 2.97 29.49 -4.37
CA ARG A 87 2.03 30.43 -5.01
C ARG A 87 0.57 30.12 -4.65
N ASN A 88 0.19 28.85 -4.59
CA ASN A 88 -1.16 28.45 -4.19
C ASN A 88 -1.46 28.89 -2.75
N ILE A 89 -0.56 28.65 -1.81
CA ILE A 89 -0.69 29.08 -0.42
C ILE A 89 -0.81 30.61 -0.32
N GLU A 90 0.02 31.35 -1.07
CA GLU A 90 -0.05 32.81 -1.10
C GLU A 90 -1.39 33.33 -1.62
N GLN A 91 -1.93 32.69 -2.66
CA GLN A 91 -3.21 33.06 -3.24
C GLN A 91 -4.37 32.71 -2.30
N THR A 92 -4.39 31.48 -1.77
CA THR A 92 -5.41 31.03 -0.82
C THR A 92 -5.44 31.91 0.44
N ALA A 93 -4.29 32.34 0.95
CA ALA A 93 -4.24 33.24 2.11
C ALA A 93 -4.91 34.59 1.82
N LYS A 94 -4.71 35.13 0.60
CA LYS A 94 -5.40 36.35 0.15
C LYS A 94 -6.91 36.12 0.01
N ASP A 95 -7.30 35.01 -0.61
CA ASP A 95 -8.70 34.67 -0.88
C ASP A 95 -9.49 34.43 0.42
N TRP A 96 -8.85 33.82 1.42
CA TRP A 96 -9.46 33.54 2.73
C TRP A 96 -9.34 34.72 3.71
N GLY A 97 -8.57 35.75 3.36
CA GLY A 97 -8.31 36.89 4.25
C GLY A 97 -7.56 36.50 5.54
N CYS A 98 -6.72 35.46 5.49
CA CYS A 98 -5.97 34.94 6.64
C CYS A 98 -4.45 34.94 6.40
N SER A 99 -3.67 34.50 7.38
CA SER A 99 -2.22 34.44 7.22
C SER A 99 -1.80 33.22 6.40
N LYS A 100 -0.64 33.30 5.74
CA LYS A 100 -0.04 32.13 5.06
C LYS A 100 0.17 30.95 6.03
N GLN A 101 0.49 31.25 7.30
CA GLN A 101 0.70 30.21 8.32
C GLN A 101 -0.58 29.44 8.62
N ASP A 102 -1.74 30.11 8.62
CA ASP A 102 -3.04 29.44 8.83
C ASP A 102 -3.36 28.50 7.66
N VAL A 103 -3.10 28.95 6.42
CA VAL A 103 -3.26 28.11 5.23
C VAL A 103 -2.30 26.92 5.27
N GLU A 104 -1.02 27.14 5.60
CA GLU A 104 -0.02 26.08 5.73
C GLU A 104 -0.39 25.03 6.79
N ALA A 105 -1.04 25.47 7.88
CA ALA A 105 -1.51 24.58 8.94
C ALA A 105 -2.71 23.72 8.50
N MET A 106 -3.56 24.24 7.60
CA MET A 106 -4.75 23.54 7.11
C MET A 106 -4.48 22.65 5.90
N LEU A 107 -3.68 23.12 4.95
CA LEU A 107 -3.49 22.48 3.64
C LEU A 107 -2.10 21.85 3.46
N GLY A 108 -1.19 22.07 4.40
CA GLY A 108 0.22 21.69 4.28
C GLY A 108 1.07 22.76 3.60
N SER A 109 2.35 22.46 3.39
CA SER A 109 3.31 23.43 2.83
C SER A 109 4.34 22.75 1.93
N SER A 110 4.98 23.52 1.06
CA SER A 110 6.12 23.08 0.24
C SER A 110 7.35 22.73 1.09
N LYS A 111 7.40 23.15 2.36
CA LYS A 111 8.55 23.00 3.27
C LYS A 111 8.41 21.81 4.22
N ARG A 112 7.27 21.11 4.19
CA ARG A 112 6.97 19.97 5.08
C ARG A 112 6.83 18.71 4.25
N PHE A 113 7.26 17.59 4.83
CA PHE A 113 7.00 16.28 4.25
C PHE A 113 5.51 15.97 4.38
N ASN A 114 4.84 15.84 3.25
CA ASN A 114 3.44 15.43 3.21
C ASN A 114 3.39 13.91 3.07
N ALA A 115 2.63 13.26 3.96
CA ALA A 115 2.35 11.83 3.84
C ALA A 115 1.26 11.65 2.77
N PRO A 116 1.56 11.02 1.62
CA PRO A 116 0.57 10.86 0.56
C PRO A 116 -0.54 9.92 1.00
N VAL A 117 -1.75 10.25 0.59
CA VAL A 117 -2.90 9.36 0.70
C VAL A 117 -2.73 8.17 -0.23
N CYS A 118 -3.44 7.07 0.04
CA CYS A 118 -3.30 5.80 -0.67
C CYS A 118 -3.43 5.93 -2.20
N GLY A 119 -4.40 6.71 -2.68
CA GLY A 119 -4.63 6.94 -4.13
C GLY A 119 -3.48 7.68 -4.82
N VAL A 120 -2.90 8.69 -4.16
CA VAL A 120 -1.76 9.47 -4.68
C VAL A 120 -0.52 8.59 -4.77
N THR A 121 -0.26 7.79 -3.73
CA THR A 121 0.81 6.79 -3.75
C THR A 121 0.62 5.79 -4.87
N ALA A 122 -0.56 5.18 -4.99
CA ALA A 122 -0.83 4.18 -6.03
C ALA A 122 -0.63 4.76 -7.44
N ASN A 123 -1.11 5.98 -7.70
CA ASN A 123 -0.91 6.65 -8.98
C ASN A 123 0.58 6.88 -9.27
N ASN A 124 1.33 7.47 -8.35
CA ASN A 124 2.73 7.80 -8.59
C ASN A 124 3.64 6.56 -8.63
N VAL A 125 3.27 5.46 -7.96
CA VAL A 125 3.92 4.16 -8.14
C VAL A 125 3.66 3.61 -9.55
N MET A 126 2.42 3.63 -10.03
CA MET A 126 2.12 3.23 -11.42
C MET A 126 2.90 4.07 -12.44
N LYS A 127 2.97 5.40 -12.24
CA LYS A 127 3.78 6.31 -13.06
C LYS A 127 5.26 5.92 -13.07
N LEU A 128 5.83 5.60 -11.91
CA LEU A 128 7.23 5.17 -11.80
C LEU A 128 7.54 3.93 -12.65
N PHE A 129 6.61 2.98 -12.73
CA PHE A 129 6.76 1.76 -13.51
C PHE A 129 6.46 1.95 -15.00
N LEU A 130 5.45 2.75 -15.35
CA LEU A 130 4.84 2.77 -16.69
C LEU A 130 5.15 4.02 -17.51
N ASP A 131 5.49 5.14 -16.88
CA ASP A 131 5.73 6.38 -17.61
C ASP A 131 6.92 6.23 -18.55
N SER A 132 6.78 6.77 -19.75
CA SER A 132 7.81 6.82 -20.78
C SER A 132 7.76 8.17 -21.48
N SER A 133 8.65 8.41 -22.44
CA SER A 133 8.65 9.67 -23.20
C SER A 133 7.37 9.89 -24.01
N GLN A 134 6.58 8.84 -24.24
CA GLN A 134 5.35 8.87 -25.05
C GLN A 134 4.08 8.60 -24.25
N ARG A 135 4.21 8.18 -22.97
CA ARG A 135 3.07 7.75 -22.15
C ARG A 135 3.21 8.31 -20.74
N SER A 136 2.13 8.91 -20.25
CA SER A 136 1.95 9.29 -18.86
C SER A 136 0.76 8.52 -18.29
N TYR A 137 0.99 7.71 -17.25
CA TYR A 137 -0.08 7.02 -16.56
C TYR A 137 -1.01 8.05 -15.88
N SER A 138 -2.31 7.89 -16.12
CA SER A 138 -3.41 8.61 -15.47
C SER A 138 -4.52 7.63 -15.15
N PHE A 139 -4.94 7.59 -13.88
CA PHE A 139 -6.00 6.68 -13.44
C PHE A 139 -7.32 6.92 -14.18
N GLU A 140 -7.65 8.18 -14.44
CA GLU A 140 -8.91 8.61 -15.09
C GLU A 140 -9.03 8.15 -16.55
N HIS A 141 -7.88 7.95 -17.22
CA HIS A 141 -7.85 7.51 -18.62
C HIS A 141 -7.67 5.99 -18.75
N GLY A 142 -7.42 5.28 -17.65
CA GLY A 142 -7.28 3.82 -17.67
C GLY A 142 -8.63 3.13 -17.82
N GLN A 143 -8.64 2.00 -18.55
CA GLN A 143 -9.84 1.18 -18.70
C GLN A 143 -9.93 0.18 -17.54
N PRO A 144 -10.95 0.28 -16.67
CA PRO A 144 -11.08 -0.64 -15.55
C PRO A 144 -11.49 -2.03 -16.02
N LEU A 145 -10.86 -3.06 -15.45
CA LEU A 145 -11.27 -4.45 -15.61
C LEU A 145 -12.33 -4.81 -14.56
N SER A 146 -13.29 -5.63 -14.96
CA SER A 146 -14.13 -6.35 -13.99
C SER A 146 -13.30 -7.42 -13.26
N LEU A 147 -13.78 -7.90 -12.10
CA LEU A 147 -13.12 -8.98 -11.37
C LEU A 147 -12.99 -10.25 -12.23
N SER A 148 -14.01 -10.59 -13.02
CA SER A 148 -13.96 -11.76 -13.90
C SER A 148 -12.91 -11.62 -15.00
N GLN A 149 -12.83 -10.44 -15.63
CA GLN A 149 -11.79 -10.13 -16.63
C GLN A 149 -10.39 -10.17 -16.01
N LEU A 150 -10.22 -9.57 -14.83
CA LEU A 150 -8.94 -9.60 -14.11
C LEU A 150 -8.52 -11.05 -13.81
N LYS A 151 -9.41 -11.88 -13.25
CA LYS A 151 -9.10 -13.28 -12.93
C LYS A 151 -8.68 -14.07 -14.17
N GLN A 152 -9.35 -13.85 -15.30
CA GLN A 152 -8.99 -14.48 -16.58
C GLN A 152 -7.59 -14.04 -17.05
N GLN A 153 -7.27 -12.75 -16.98
CA GLN A 153 -5.94 -12.25 -17.34
C GLN A 153 -4.85 -12.75 -16.40
N LEU A 154 -5.07 -12.71 -15.09
CA LEU A 154 -4.12 -13.19 -14.07
C LEU A 154 -3.79 -14.69 -14.26
N ALA A 155 -4.77 -15.51 -14.66
CA ALA A 155 -4.58 -16.94 -14.92
C ALA A 155 -3.75 -17.24 -16.17
N SER A 156 -3.53 -16.26 -17.06
CA SER A 156 -2.89 -16.42 -18.37
C SER A 156 -1.66 -15.54 -18.58
N LEU A 157 -1.12 -14.94 -17.50
CA LEU A 157 0.04 -14.07 -17.60
C LEU A 157 1.29 -14.83 -18.08
N PRO A 158 1.98 -14.36 -19.14
CA PRO A 158 3.25 -14.92 -19.59
C PRO A 158 4.31 -14.89 -18.49
N ALA A 159 4.94 -16.04 -18.23
CA ALA A 159 5.91 -16.25 -17.15
C ALA A 159 7.14 -15.33 -17.25
N ASP A 160 7.54 -14.97 -18.46
CA ASP A 160 8.71 -14.16 -18.79
C ASP A 160 8.48 -12.65 -18.77
N ARG A 161 7.26 -12.20 -18.44
CA ARG A 161 6.87 -10.78 -18.43
C ARG A 161 6.43 -10.30 -17.06
N ASN A 162 6.68 -9.02 -16.78
CA ASN A 162 6.30 -8.38 -15.53
C ASN A 162 5.01 -7.59 -15.70
N PHE A 163 4.16 -7.61 -14.68
CA PHE A 163 2.90 -6.88 -14.67
C PHE A 163 2.75 -6.11 -13.38
N ILE A 164 2.00 -5.02 -13.44
CA ILE A 164 1.67 -4.18 -12.29
C ILE A 164 0.17 -3.91 -12.30
N LEU A 165 -0.47 -4.12 -11.17
CA LEU A 165 -1.90 -3.98 -10.97
C LEU A 165 -2.15 -2.82 -10.01
N ARG A 166 -2.85 -1.79 -10.45
CA ARG A 166 -3.46 -0.82 -9.54
C ARG A 166 -4.85 -1.30 -9.14
N VAL A 167 -5.13 -1.22 -7.85
CA VAL A 167 -6.43 -1.55 -7.28
C VAL A 167 -7.00 -0.32 -6.57
N ASN A 168 -8.25 0.02 -6.87
CA ASN A 168 -9.10 0.80 -5.99
C ASN A 168 -10.14 -0.14 -5.38
N ASP A 169 -10.05 -0.39 -4.08
CA ASP A 169 -10.97 -1.22 -3.31
C ASP A 169 -12.00 -0.30 -2.64
N GLU A 170 -13.19 -0.21 -3.22
CA GLU A 170 -14.21 0.72 -2.72
C GLU A 170 -14.69 0.33 -1.34
N ALA A 171 -14.81 -0.97 -1.03
CA ALA A 171 -15.28 -1.45 0.26
C ALA A 171 -14.32 -1.05 1.40
N MET A 172 -13.02 -1.12 1.15
CA MET A 172 -11.99 -0.63 2.08
C MET A 172 -11.86 0.90 2.05
N GLY A 173 -12.29 1.56 0.98
CA GLY A 173 -11.97 2.97 0.74
C GLY A 173 -10.47 3.18 0.51
N HIS A 174 -9.81 2.20 -0.12
CA HIS A 174 -8.36 2.10 -0.18
C HIS A 174 -7.83 1.90 -1.59
N ALA A 175 -6.62 2.36 -1.85
CA ALA A 175 -5.92 2.17 -3.12
C ALA A 175 -4.50 1.65 -2.89
N TYR A 176 -4.11 0.66 -3.67
CA TYR A 176 -2.81 0.00 -3.54
C TYR A 176 -2.36 -0.56 -4.88
N VAL A 177 -1.10 -0.94 -4.94
CA VAL A 177 -0.47 -1.52 -6.13
C VAL A 177 0.01 -2.93 -5.80
N ILE A 178 -0.13 -3.84 -6.77
CA ILE A 178 0.40 -5.19 -6.71
C ILE A 178 1.36 -5.38 -7.87
N ASP A 179 2.62 -5.63 -7.55
CA ASP A 179 3.67 -5.99 -8.51
C ASP A 179 3.71 -7.50 -8.70
N LEU A 180 3.75 -7.91 -9.97
CA LEU A 180 3.72 -9.29 -10.44
C LEU A 180 4.94 -9.52 -11.36
N PRO A 181 6.16 -9.58 -10.79
CA PRO A 181 7.37 -9.77 -11.59
C PRO A 181 7.36 -11.08 -12.36
N ALA A 182 8.13 -11.13 -13.45
CA ALA A 182 8.35 -12.34 -14.23
C ALA A 182 8.85 -13.47 -13.32
N SER A 183 8.29 -14.66 -13.48
CA SER A 183 8.57 -15.80 -12.61
C SER A 183 8.30 -17.11 -13.33
N ASN A 184 9.24 -18.03 -13.22
CA ASN A 184 9.10 -19.42 -13.68
C ASN A 184 8.48 -20.33 -12.61
N LYS A 185 8.07 -19.78 -11.46
CA LYS A 185 7.40 -20.55 -10.40
C LYS A 185 6.01 -21.00 -10.88
N PRO A 186 5.53 -22.19 -10.46
CA PRO A 186 4.17 -22.65 -10.78
C PRO A 186 3.08 -21.68 -10.32
N GLN A 187 3.31 -21.03 -9.18
CA GLN A 187 2.50 -19.93 -8.69
C GLN A 187 3.36 -18.67 -8.62
N ARG A 188 2.91 -17.62 -9.32
CA ARG A 188 3.57 -16.31 -9.30
C ARG A 188 3.45 -15.67 -7.92
N ASP A 189 4.56 -15.14 -7.42
CA ASP A 189 4.57 -14.30 -6.24
C ASP A 189 4.11 -12.90 -6.60
N ALA A 190 3.33 -12.28 -5.72
CA ALA A 190 2.87 -10.91 -5.81
C ALA A 190 3.46 -10.08 -4.66
N PHE A 191 3.69 -8.79 -4.89
CA PHE A 191 4.21 -7.87 -3.89
C PHE A 191 3.28 -6.67 -3.78
N LEU A 192 2.77 -6.39 -2.58
CA LEU A 192 1.84 -5.30 -2.35
C LEU A 192 2.59 -4.03 -1.95
N TYR A 193 2.22 -2.90 -2.54
CA TYR A 193 2.77 -1.58 -2.24
C TYR A 193 1.64 -0.61 -1.87
N GLN A 194 1.78 0.07 -0.74
CA GLN A 194 0.74 0.96 -0.22
C GLN A 194 1.28 2.05 0.72
N SER A 195 0.51 3.13 0.83
CA SER A 195 0.43 4.00 2.01
C SER A 195 -1.04 4.11 2.40
N ASP A 196 -1.34 4.56 3.61
CA ASP A 196 -2.71 4.73 4.08
C ASP A 196 -2.84 5.90 5.06
N LEU A 197 -3.93 6.67 4.93
CA LEU A 197 -4.29 7.70 5.90
C LEU A 197 -4.84 7.12 7.20
N GLY A 198 -5.49 5.95 7.12
CA GLY A 198 -6.04 5.25 8.28
C GLY A 198 -7.46 5.65 8.71
N ASP A 199 -8.19 6.33 7.84
CA ASP A 199 -9.59 6.69 8.10
C ASP A 199 -10.56 5.51 7.89
N GLY A 200 -10.15 4.51 7.11
CA GLY A 200 -10.91 3.29 6.80
C GLY A 200 -10.71 2.15 7.81
N ALA A 201 -10.77 0.92 7.28
CA ALA A 201 -10.63 -0.31 8.08
C ALA A 201 -9.18 -0.62 8.48
N THR A 202 -8.22 -0.07 7.77
CA THR A 202 -6.77 -0.15 8.00
C THR A 202 -6.28 1.07 8.80
N ARG A 203 -5.16 0.93 9.50
CA ARG A 203 -4.55 2.01 10.30
C ARG A 203 -3.63 2.90 9.45
N PRO A 204 -3.26 4.12 9.92
CA PRO A 204 -2.33 4.98 9.20
C PRO A 204 -1.01 4.29 8.92
N LEU A 205 -0.46 4.46 7.71
CA LEU A 205 0.72 3.76 7.25
C LEU A 205 1.50 4.60 6.23
N ARG A 206 2.76 4.93 6.55
CA ARG A 206 3.65 5.62 5.60
C ARG A 206 4.20 4.60 4.60
N LEU A 207 4.39 5.05 3.35
CA LEU A 207 4.99 4.21 2.30
C LEU A 207 6.38 3.68 2.71
N GLU A 208 7.24 4.52 3.28
CA GLU A 208 8.58 4.11 3.74
C GLU A 208 8.53 2.96 4.76
N ASP A 209 7.60 3.03 5.72
CA ASP A 209 7.47 2.03 6.76
C ASP A 209 7.00 0.69 6.15
N TRP A 210 6.02 0.73 5.25
CA TRP A 210 5.57 -0.45 4.52
C TRP A 210 6.69 -1.08 3.68
N MET A 211 7.39 -0.24 2.89
CA MET A 211 8.43 -0.68 1.98
C MET A 211 9.64 -1.30 2.70
N SER A 212 9.96 -0.81 3.90
CA SER A 212 11.08 -1.32 4.70
C SER A 212 10.77 -2.59 5.50
N ARG A 213 9.49 -2.91 5.74
CA ARG A 213 9.10 -4.02 6.63
C ARG A 213 8.36 -5.16 5.93
N GLN A 214 7.54 -4.85 4.93
CA GLN A 214 6.60 -5.81 4.35
C GLN A 214 6.75 -6.01 2.84
N ALA A 215 7.21 -5.00 2.08
CA ALA A 215 7.14 -5.05 0.62
C ALA A 215 7.96 -6.16 -0.07
N GLU A 216 8.95 -6.77 0.61
CA GLU A 216 9.71 -7.91 0.09
C GLU A 216 9.07 -9.27 0.41
N ARG A 217 8.00 -9.29 1.20
CA ARG A 217 7.30 -10.53 1.55
C ARG A 217 6.39 -10.92 0.39
N PRO A 218 6.66 -12.06 -0.27
CA PRO A 218 5.81 -12.49 -1.38
C PRO A 218 4.45 -12.93 -0.86
N ILE A 219 3.41 -12.52 -1.57
CA ILE A 219 2.03 -12.96 -1.38
C ILE A 219 1.71 -13.92 -2.53
N PRO A 220 1.30 -15.16 -2.26
CA PRO A 220 0.84 -16.05 -3.33
C PRO A 220 -0.31 -15.39 -4.11
N LEU A 221 -0.26 -15.37 -5.45
CA LEU A 221 -1.31 -14.72 -6.25
C LEU A 221 -2.73 -15.22 -5.93
N GLY A 222 -2.86 -16.46 -5.48
CA GLY A 222 -4.14 -17.02 -5.03
C GLY A 222 -4.72 -16.32 -3.80
N GLU A 223 -3.88 -15.84 -2.89
CA GLU A 223 -4.31 -15.09 -1.70
C GLU A 223 -4.79 -13.68 -2.06
N VAL A 224 -4.21 -13.06 -3.08
CA VAL A 224 -4.68 -11.80 -3.67
C VAL A 224 -6.06 -11.99 -4.29
N VAL A 225 -6.24 -13.02 -5.14
CA VAL A 225 -7.54 -13.31 -5.76
C VAL A 225 -8.60 -13.65 -4.70
N ARG A 226 -8.22 -14.41 -3.66
CA ARG A 226 -9.09 -14.71 -2.51
C ARG A 226 -9.56 -13.46 -1.77
N HIS A 227 -8.70 -12.43 -1.65
CA HIS A 227 -9.11 -11.13 -1.10
C HIS A 227 -10.22 -10.50 -1.93
N PHE A 228 -10.04 -10.42 -3.26
CA PHE A 228 -11.04 -9.81 -4.14
C PHE A 228 -12.37 -10.56 -4.09
N ASP A 229 -12.34 -11.89 -4.09
CA ASP A 229 -13.55 -12.72 -3.97
C ASP A 229 -14.24 -12.48 -2.62
N ASN A 230 -13.49 -12.50 -1.51
CA ASN A 230 -14.03 -12.28 -0.17
C ASN A 230 -14.68 -10.89 -0.02
N MET A 231 -14.04 -9.84 -0.52
CA MET A 231 -14.59 -8.48 -0.45
C MET A 231 -15.84 -8.35 -1.32
N THR A 232 -15.84 -8.94 -2.53
CA THR A 232 -17.01 -8.92 -3.43
C THR A 232 -18.20 -9.67 -2.83
N GLU A 233 -17.95 -10.80 -2.18
CA GLU A 233 -18.97 -11.63 -1.52
C GLU A 233 -19.39 -11.10 -0.14
N ARG A 234 -18.79 -10.00 0.34
CA ARG A 234 -19.00 -9.44 1.68
C ARG A 234 -18.67 -10.43 2.81
N LYS A 235 -17.66 -11.26 2.60
CA LYS A 235 -17.13 -12.23 3.55
C LYS A 235 -15.72 -11.80 3.99
N ALA A 236 -15.58 -10.54 4.38
CA ALA A 236 -14.30 -9.98 4.81
C ALA A 236 -13.72 -10.80 5.99
N ASP A 237 -12.57 -11.42 5.76
CA ASP A 237 -11.83 -12.16 6.76
C ASP A 237 -10.78 -11.22 7.37
N VAL A 238 -11.00 -10.79 8.60
CA VAL A 238 -10.13 -9.83 9.30
C VAL A 238 -8.70 -10.38 9.45
N GLN A 239 -8.54 -11.70 9.60
CA GLN A 239 -7.21 -12.33 9.66
C GLN A 239 -6.51 -12.25 8.31
N HIS A 240 -7.26 -12.45 7.23
CA HIS A 240 -6.74 -12.27 5.88
C HIS A 240 -6.34 -10.83 5.59
N LEU A 241 -7.22 -9.88 5.92
CA LEU A 241 -6.94 -8.45 5.77
C LEU A 241 -5.69 -8.05 6.55
N ALA A 242 -5.53 -8.52 7.78
CA ALA A 242 -4.35 -8.20 8.59
C ALA A 242 -3.08 -8.72 7.93
N ARG A 243 -3.09 -9.97 7.44
CA ARG A 243 -1.92 -10.55 6.74
C ARG A 243 -1.53 -9.77 5.48
N LEU A 244 -2.49 -9.22 4.74
CA LEU A 244 -2.23 -8.51 3.49
C LEU A 244 -1.90 -7.03 3.68
N PHE A 245 -2.57 -6.36 4.62
CA PHE A 245 -2.58 -4.89 4.68
C PHE A 245 -2.02 -4.31 5.98
N ASP A 246 -1.90 -5.09 7.06
CA ASP A 246 -1.33 -4.58 8.31
C ASP A 246 0.18 -4.78 8.37
N ILE A 247 0.93 -3.73 8.73
CA ILE A 247 2.40 -3.77 8.78
C ILE A 247 2.96 -4.75 9.82
N ASP A 248 2.17 -5.17 10.81
CA ASP A 248 2.54 -6.18 11.80
C ASP A 248 1.77 -7.50 11.62
N GLY A 249 0.89 -7.58 10.60
CA GLY A 249 -0.04 -8.70 10.45
C GLY A 249 -1.06 -8.80 11.59
N ASN A 250 -1.34 -7.70 12.30
CA ASN A 250 -2.14 -7.69 13.53
C ASN A 250 -3.62 -7.35 13.28
N PRO A 251 -4.55 -8.31 13.44
CA PRO A 251 -5.99 -8.09 13.23
C PRO A 251 -6.60 -7.12 14.23
N ALA A 252 -6.04 -6.98 15.42
CA ALA A 252 -6.55 -6.07 16.45
C ALA A 252 -6.31 -4.59 16.09
N MET A 253 -5.47 -4.32 15.10
CA MET A 253 -5.25 -2.97 14.57
C MET A 253 -6.25 -2.58 13.49
N LEU A 254 -7.06 -3.53 13.01
CA LEU A 254 -8.08 -3.29 12.00
C LEU A 254 -9.41 -2.90 12.62
N ARG A 255 -10.19 -2.15 11.83
CA ARG A 255 -11.53 -1.66 12.16
C ARG A 255 -12.52 -2.16 11.10
N PRO A 256 -12.86 -3.45 11.07
CA PRO A 256 -13.72 -4.02 10.03
C PRO A 256 -15.11 -3.36 9.98
N GLU A 257 -15.58 -2.77 11.08
CA GLU A 257 -16.81 -1.96 11.14
C GLU A 257 -16.77 -0.70 10.27
N ARG A 258 -15.59 -0.27 9.81
CA ARG A 258 -15.39 0.85 8.88
C ARG A 258 -15.36 0.43 7.41
N LEU A 259 -15.46 -0.87 7.11
CA LEU A 259 -15.71 -1.31 5.75
C LEU A 259 -17.08 -0.78 5.31
N ASN A 260 -17.14 -0.19 4.14
CA ASN A 260 -18.39 0.36 3.64
C ASN A 260 -19.17 -0.68 2.82
N ASN A 261 -20.44 -0.37 2.56
CA ASN A 261 -21.35 -1.26 1.84
C ASN A 261 -21.20 -1.19 0.31
N LYS A 262 -20.23 -0.42 -0.20
CA LYS A 262 -19.96 -0.35 -1.65
C LYS A 262 -19.27 -1.63 -2.07
N ASN A 263 -19.74 -2.20 -3.17
CA ASN A 263 -19.13 -3.37 -3.78
C ASN A 263 -18.55 -2.92 -5.12
N GLY A 264 -17.34 -2.40 -5.10
CA GLY A 264 -16.70 -1.89 -6.29
C GLY A 264 -15.19 -2.10 -6.24
N PHE A 265 -14.66 -2.57 -7.34
CA PHE A 265 -13.23 -2.53 -7.60
C PHE A 265 -12.99 -1.79 -8.90
N ASN A 266 -11.94 -0.99 -8.93
CA ASN A 266 -11.34 -0.52 -10.17
C ASN A 266 -9.96 -1.17 -10.30
N PHE A 267 -9.83 -2.08 -11.27
CA PHE A 267 -8.61 -2.80 -11.55
C PHE A 267 -7.97 -2.29 -12.84
N GLN A 268 -6.70 -1.90 -12.80
CA GLN A 268 -5.93 -1.55 -13.99
C GLN A 268 -4.63 -2.37 -14.00
N LEU A 269 -4.58 -3.36 -14.89
CA LEU A 269 -3.45 -4.27 -15.06
C LEU A 269 -2.65 -3.87 -16.30
N GLU A 270 -1.35 -3.68 -16.13
CA GLU A 270 -0.45 -3.23 -17.20
C GLU A 270 0.83 -4.07 -17.20
N GLU A 271 1.38 -4.33 -18.39
CA GLU A 271 2.72 -4.90 -18.54
C GLU A 271 3.78 -3.82 -18.30
N TYR A 272 4.89 -4.15 -17.65
CA TYR A 272 6.02 -3.24 -17.48
C TYR A 272 7.38 -3.88 -17.79
N SER A 273 8.33 -3.03 -18.15
CA SER A 273 9.74 -3.40 -18.30
C SER A 273 10.56 -2.89 -17.14
N LEU A 274 11.34 -3.76 -16.50
CA LEU A 274 12.25 -3.38 -15.42
C LEU A 274 13.24 -2.28 -15.86
N LYS A 275 13.67 -2.30 -17.13
CA LYS A 275 14.54 -1.26 -17.71
C LYS A 275 13.87 0.12 -17.72
N ASN A 276 12.55 0.17 -17.90
CA ASN A 276 11.81 1.44 -17.86
C ASN A 276 11.76 1.98 -16.43
N LEU A 277 11.47 1.12 -15.45
CA LEU A 277 11.50 1.47 -14.04
C LEU A 277 12.90 1.99 -13.62
N GLU A 278 13.97 1.31 -14.03
CA GLU A 278 15.35 1.75 -13.79
C GLU A 278 15.63 3.13 -14.39
N LYS A 279 15.18 3.37 -15.63
CA LYS A 279 15.34 4.67 -16.29
C LYS A 279 14.59 5.77 -15.55
N ASN A 280 13.33 5.54 -15.17
CA ASN A 280 12.53 6.49 -14.41
C ASN A 280 13.17 6.78 -13.05
N MET A 281 13.64 5.76 -12.34
CA MET A 281 14.34 5.93 -11.06
C MET A 281 15.60 6.77 -11.17
N LYS A 282 16.43 6.55 -12.22
CA LYS A 282 17.62 7.36 -12.46
C LYS A 282 17.27 8.83 -12.69
N ALA A 283 16.26 9.09 -13.53
CA ALA A 283 15.82 10.46 -13.83
C ALA A 283 15.24 11.15 -12.58
N VAL A 284 14.36 10.49 -11.83
CA VAL A 284 13.81 11.00 -10.57
C VAL A 284 14.92 11.30 -9.57
N THR A 285 15.90 10.40 -9.42
CA THR A 285 17.04 10.63 -8.53
C THR A 285 17.85 11.85 -8.94
N ALA A 286 18.11 12.03 -10.24
CA ALA A 286 18.81 13.20 -10.76
C ALA A 286 18.05 14.50 -10.50
N ASN A 287 16.74 14.52 -10.81
CA ASN A 287 15.88 15.71 -10.64
C ASN A 287 15.74 16.15 -9.17
N CYS A 288 15.97 15.24 -8.21
CA CYS A 288 15.93 15.55 -6.78
C CYS A 288 17.30 15.87 -6.16
N ALA A 289 18.40 15.64 -6.91
CA ALA A 289 19.76 15.91 -6.44
C ALA A 289 20.20 17.36 -6.72
N SER A 290 19.72 17.95 -7.82
CA SER A 290 19.78 19.39 -8.12
C SER A 290 18.79 20.14 -7.26
#